data_AF-A0A956TFZ4-F1
#
_entry.id   AF-A0A956TFZ4-F1
#
_cell.length_a   1.000
_cell.length_b   1.000
_cell.length_c   1.000
_cell.angle_alpha   90.00
_cell.angle_beta   90.00
_cell.angle_gamma   90.00
#
_symmetry.space_group_name_H-M   'P 1'
#
loop_
_entity.id
_entity.type
_entity.pdbx_description
1 polymer ?
#
loop_
_entity_poly.entity_id
_entity_poly.type
_entity_poly.pdbx_seq_one_letter_code
_entity_poly.pdbx_strand_id
1 'polypeptide(L)'
;MLGRWLQSLKALLSRSSETDVPLDYGSGRIEEKVATREELDAPGGPVTAREAFGVVVEIARAYDEQARFTRVSSGPGLDEQGRTTLWTFQYQFPNRWAQAVLSVHTGPPGTKPGSPDEFLEINVTPFPAPGSAMAKMLAEGQSGFVEQQWKVELERHQPLGENFRDSSEVFQAWVGDGLSLATLGPGVRLEGMTLPLGGAVWRLSDPSAGKKNLREAPFV
;
A
#
# COMPACT_ATOMS: atom_id res chain seq x y z
N MET A 1 -19.65 6.99 3.63
CA MET A 1 -18.50 7.24 2.74
C MET A 1 -18.02 5.97 2.03
N LEU A 2 -17.86 4.81 2.69
CA LEU A 2 -17.44 3.55 2.05
C LEU A 2 -18.35 3.03 0.90
N GLY A 3 -19.64 3.37 0.89
CA GLY A 3 -20.60 2.80 -0.07
C GLY A 3 -20.31 3.10 -1.55
N ARG A 4 -19.72 4.26 -1.88
CA ARG A 4 -19.37 4.62 -3.27
C ARG A 4 -18.08 3.94 -3.72
N TRP A 5 -17.06 3.93 -2.86
CA TRP A 5 -15.83 3.18 -3.08
C TRP A 5 -16.08 1.69 -3.34
N LEU A 6 -16.99 1.07 -2.59
CA LEU A 6 -17.39 -0.33 -2.81
C LEU A 6 -18.11 -0.54 -4.16
N GLN A 7 -18.80 0.45 -4.70
CA GLN A 7 -19.41 0.37 -6.03
C GLN A 7 -18.37 0.50 -7.14
N SER A 8 -17.41 1.44 -7.02
CA SER A 8 -16.27 1.52 -7.95
C SER A 8 -15.44 0.25 -7.91
N LEU A 9 -15.21 -0.30 -6.72
CA LEU A 9 -14.44 -1.53 -6.53
C LEU A 9 -15.14 -2.74 -7.15
N LYS A 10 -16.47 -2.87 -6.99
CA LYS A 10 -17.25 -3.88 -7.71
C LYS A 10 -17.20 -3.68 -9.22
N ALA A 11 -17.29 -2.44 -9.71
CA ALA A 11 -17.21 -2.16 -11.14
C ALA A 11 -15.82 -2.47 -11.71
N LEU A 12 -14.75 -2.20 -10.96
CA LEU A 12 -13.35 -2.47 -11.31
C LEU A 12 -13.06 -3.97 -11.35
N LEU A 13 -13.55 -4.72 -10.35
CA LEU A 13 -13.53 -6.18 -10.36
C LEU A 13 -14.40 -6.80 -11.46
N SER A 14 -15.38 -6.05 -11.99
CA SER A 14 -16.28 -6.51 -13.07
C SER A 14 -15.85 -6.10 -14.48
N ARG A 15 -15.09 -5.00 -14.64
CA ARG A 15 -14.63 -4.45 -15.93
C ARG A 15 -13.40 -5.14 -16.51
N SER A 16 -12.75 -6.03 -15.76
CA SER A 16 -11.58 -6.79 -16.20
C SER A 16 -11.86 -7.79 -17.35
N SER A 17 -13.06 -7.80 -17.93
CA SER A 17 -13.41 -8.60 -19.10
C SER A 17 -13.27 -7.86 -20.45
N GLU A 18 -12.99 -6.54 -20.50
CA GLU A 18 -13.23 -5.76 -21.73
C GLU A 18 -12.17 -4.72 -22.19
N THR A 19 -10.91 -4.68 -21.71
CA THR A 19 -9.87 -3.83 -22.36
C THR A 19 -8.41 -4.28 -22.21
N ASP A 20 -7.53 -3.77 -23.10
CA ASP A 20 -6.35 -4.35 -23.76
C ASP A 20 -5.10 -4.78 -22.95
N VAL A 21 -5.11 -4.82 -21.62
CA VAL A 21 -4.27 -5.76 -20.85
C VAL A 21 -5.10 -6.19 -19.64
N PRO A 22 -5.67 -7.41 -19.64
CA PRO A 22 -6.43 -7.90 -18.51
C PRO A 22 -5.59 -7.82 -17.25
N LEU A 23 -6.16 -7.32 -16.14
CA LEU A 23 -5.61 -7.64 -14.83
C LEU A 23 -5.74 -9.15 -14.69
N ASP A 24 -4.64 -9.87 -14.93
CA ASP A 24 -4.61 -11.32 -14.79
C ASP A 24 -4.69 -11.66 -13.29
N TYR A 25 -5.91 -11.86 -12.83
CA TYR A 25 -6.22 -12.44 -11.52
C TYR A 25 -6.05 -13.97 -11.52
N GLY A 26 -5.49 -14.56 -12.58
CA GLY A 26 -5.29 -16.00 -12.72
C GLY A 26 -4.47 -16.61 -11.58
N SER A 27 -4.55 -17.93 -11.43
CA SER A 27 -3.88 -18.65 -10.34
C SER A 27 -2.36 -18.81 -10.53
N GLY A 28 -1.82 -18.32 -11.65
CA GLY A 28 -0.41 -18.47 -12.02
C GLY A 28 0.51 -17.42 -11.40
N ARG A 29 1.81 -17.71 -11.40
CA ARG A 29 2.85 -16.74 -11.08
C ARG A 29 2.76 -15.53 -12.01
N ILE A 30 2.95 -14.33 -11.47
CA ILE A 30 3.14 -13.12 -12.27
C ILE A 30 4.57 -13.11 -12.81
N GLU A 31 4.75 -12.96 -14.11
CA GLU A 31 6.09 -13.01 -14.75
C GLU A 31 6.61 -11.63 -15.17
N GLU A 32 5.71 -10.66 -15.32
CA GLU A 32 6.02 -9.31 -15.76
C GLU A 32 5.58 -8.27 -14.75
N LYS A 33 6.19 -7.09 -14.81
CA LYS A 33 5.76 -5.96 -13.98
C LYS A 33 4.42 -5.46 -14.51
N VAL A 34 3.43 -5.36 -13.63
CA VAL A 34 2.12 -4.77 -13.93
C VAL A 34 2.04 -3.41 -13.26
N ALA A 35 1.63 -2.40 -14.02
CA ALA A 35 1.36 -1.06 -13.51
C ALA A 35 0.05 -0.57 -14.10
N THR A 36 -0.94 -0.37 -13.24
CA THR A 36 -2.30 0.02 -13.64
C THR A 36 -2.76 1.21 -12.81
N ARG A 37 -3.59 2.05 -13.40
CA ARG A 37 -4.24 3.17 -12.74
C ARG A 37 -5.74 3.07 -12.95
N GLU A 38 -6.47 3.11 -11.85
CA GLU A 38 -7.91 2.96 -11.83
C GLU A 38 -8.56 4.19 -11.20
N GLU A 39 -9.57 4.75 -11.86
CA GLU A 39 -10.33 5.89 -11.33
C GLU A 39 -11.21 5.45 -10.16
N LEU A 40 -11.29 6.30 -9.14
CA LEU A 40 -12.10 6.09 -7.96
C LEU A 40 -13.25 7.10 -7.94
N ASP A 41 -14.47 6.65 -7.65
CA ASP A 41 -15.60 7.55 -7.38
C ASP A 41 -15.62 7.86 -5.88
N ALA A 42 -14.68 8.70 -5.47
CA ALA A 42 -14.45 9.06 -4.07
C ALA A 42 -15.07 10.46 -3.77
N PRO A 43 -15.26 10.81 -2.48
CA PRO A 43 -15.96 12.02 -2.11
C PRO A 43 -15.17 13.32 -2.32
N GLY A 44 -13.90 13.25 -2.76
CA GLY A 44 -12.97 14.37 -2.77
C GLY A 44 -12.23 14.54 -1.44
N GLY A 45 -10.91 14.74 -1.53
CA GLY A 45 -10.08 15.28 -0.43
C GLY A 45 -9.41 14.25 0.51
N PRO A 46 -8.63 14.72 1.51
CA PRO A 46 -7.80 13.87 2.35
C PRO A 46 -8.58 12.80 3.13
N VAL A 47 -8.01 11.60 3.18
CA VAL A 47 -8.59 10.44 3.89
C VAL A 47 -7.63 9.88 4.94
N THR A 48 -8.18 9.13 5.88
CA THR A 48 -7.43 8.35 6.89
C THR A 48 -6.84 7.08 6.29
N ALA A 49 -5.90 6.45 7.00
CA ALA A 49 -5.33 5.17 6.60
C ALA A 49 -6.40 4.07 6.52
N ARG A 50 -7.36 4.04 7.46
CA ARG A 50 -8.45 3.07 7.49
C ARG A 50 -9.41 3.22 6.32
N GLU A 51 -9.77 4.46 5.96
CA GLU A 51 -10.62 4.74 4.80
C GLU A 51 -9.94 4.26 3.50
N ALA A 52 -8.66 4.58 3.30
CA ALA A 52 -7.91 4.11 2.14
C ALA A 52 -7.68 2.59 2.15
N PHE A 53 -7.46 1.99 3.33
CA PHE A 53 -7.23 0.56 3.49
C PHE A 53 -8.42 -0.29 3.03
N GLY A 54 -9.64 0.16 3.34
CA GLY A 54 -10.87 -0.55 2.96
C GLY A 54 -11.05 -0.73 1.45
N VAL A 55 -10.26 -0.03 0.64
CA VAL A 55 -10.26 -0.06 -0.82
C VAL A 55 -9.19 -1.02 -1.32
N VAL A 56 -7.97 -0.88 -0.80
CA VAL A 56 -6.84 -1.66 -1.29
C VAL A 56 -6.90 -3.12 -0.83
N VAL A 57 -7.52 -3.43 0.31
CA VAL A 57 -7.54 -4.79 0.87
C VAL A 57 -8.30 -5.77 -0.02
N GLU A 58 -9.45 -5.35 -0.55
CA GLU A 58 -10.26 -6.18 -1.44
C GLU A 58 -9.55 -6.42 -2.78
N ILE A 59 -8.85 -5.41 -3.30
CA ILE A 59 -8.10 -5.52 -4.55
C ILE A 59 -6.88 -6.43 -4.34
N ALA A 60 -6.13 -6.25 -3.25
CA ALA A 60 -5.01 -7.12 -2.91
C ALA A 60 -5.46 -8.59 -2.81
N ARG A 61 -6.61 -8.86 -2.18
CA ARG A 61 -7.18 -10.20 -2.07
C ARG A 61 -7.68 -10.77 -3.39
N ALA A 62 -8.18 -9.92 -4.29
CA ALA A 62 -8.53 -10.35 -5.64
C ALA A 62 -7.30 -10.80 -6.44
N TYR A 63 -6.14 -10.16 -6.23
CA TYR A 63 -4.86 -10.61 -6.81
C TYR A 63 -4.34 -11.90 -6.17
N ASP A 64 -4.40 -12.00 -4.85
CA ASP A 64 -3.97 -13.17 -4.09
C ASP A 64 -4.79 -13.30 -2.81
N GLU A 65 -5.55 -14.40 -2.69
CA GLU A 65 -6.35 -14.66 -1.49
C GLU A 65 -5.51 -14.71 -0.19
N GLN A 66 -4.20 -14.99 -0.31
CA GLN A 66 -3.24 -14.99 0.80
C GLN A 66 -2.37 -13.73 0.83
N ALA A 67 -2.83 -12.62 0.24
CA ALA A 67 -2.13 -11.36 0.26
C ALA A 67 -1.72 -10.96 1.70
N ARG A 68 -0.45 -10.63 1.87
CA ARG A 68 0.15 -10.25 3.16
C ARG A 68 0.42 -8.76 3.16
N PHE A 69 -0.37 -8.01 3.91
CA PHE A 69 -0.13 -6.59 4.16
C PHE A 69 1.14 -6.42 5.00
N THR A 70 2.12 -5.63 4.57
CA THR A 70 3.45 -5.55 5.25
C THR A 70 3.86 -4.13 5.65
N ARG A 71 3.32 -3.11 4.98
CA ARG A 71 3.62 -1.71 5.29
C ARG A 71 2.51 -0.77 4.83
N VAL A 72 2.25 0.27 5.61
CA VAL A 72 1.46 1.43 5.19
C VAL A 72 2.27 2.70 5.40
N SER A 73 2.15 3.66 4.50
CA SER A 73 2.77 4.98 4.66
C SER A 73 1.92 6.08 4.06
N SER A 74 1.87 7.22 4.73
CA SER A 74 1.30 8.44 4.20
C SER A 74 2.24 9.09 3.17
N GLY A 75 1.66 9.85 2.25
CA GLY A 75 2.36 10.93 1.58
C GLY A 75 2.65 12.10 2.53
N PRO A 76 3.30 13.16 2.03
CA PRO A 76 3.44 14.40 2.77
C PRO A 76 2.07 15.08 2.99
N GLY A 77 2.03 16.06 3.88
CA GLY A 77 0.82 16.86 4.12
C GLY A 77 -0.25 16.11 4.92
N LEU A 78 0.15 15.45 6.01
CA LEU A 78 -0.79 14.99 7.03
C LEU A 78 -1.44 16.19 7.70
N ASP A 79 -2.78 16.19 7.77
CA ASP A 79 -3.54 17.20 8.50
C ASP A 79 -3.65 16.87 10.00
N GLU A 80 -4.31 17.74 10.77
CA GLU A 80 -4.44 17.56 12.21
C GLU A 80 -5.28 16.33 12.59
N GLN A 81 -6.10 15.85 11.66
CA GLN A 81 -6.94 14.67 11.81
C GLN A 81 -6.22 13.39 11.34
N GLY A 82 -4.92 13.46 11.03
CA GLY A 82 -4.14 12.32 10.56
C GLY A 82 -4.56 11.84 9.17
N ARG A 83 -5.14 12.72 8.35
CA ARG A 83 -5.55 12.44 6.97
C ARG A 83 -4.53 12.98 5.99
N THR A 84 -4.47 12.37 4.81
CA THR A 84 -3.62 12.83 3.71
C THR A 84 -4.26 12.47 2.37
N THR A 85 -3.79 13.11 1.30
CA THR A 85 -4.23 12.85 -0.08
C THR A 85 -3.53 11.65 -0.71
N LEU A 86 -2.56 11.03 -0.03
CA LEU A 86 -1.84 9.87 -0.53
C LEU A 86 -1.60 8.84 0.59
N TRP A 87 -2.11 7.63 0.39
CA TRP A 87 -1.73 6.47 1.19
C TRP A 87 -1.14 5.39 0.31
N THR A 88 -0.02 4.81 0.73
CA THR A 88 0.63 3.69 0.04
C THR A 88 0.63 2.47 0.93
N PHE A 89 0.22 1.33 0.38
CA PHE A 89 0.15 0.04 1.05
C PHE A 89 1.01 -0.98 0.30
N GLN A 90 1.86 -1.69 1.03
CA GLN A 90 2.72 -2.73 0.48
C GLN A 90 2.17 -4.10 0.85
N TYR A 91 2.11 -4.97 -0.15
CA TYR A 91 1.66 -6.35 -0.02
C TYR A 91 2.69 -7.31 -0.59
N GLN A 92 2.74 -8.51 -0.02
CA GLN A 92 3.30 -9.68 -0.69
C GLN A 92 2.17 -10.58 -1.15
N PHE A 93 2.31 -11.19 -2.32
CA PHE A 93 1.37 -12.14 -2.91
C PHE A 93 2.05 -13.53 -2.95
N PRO A 94 1.91 -14.34 -1.88
CA PRO A 94 2.62 -15.61 -1.74
C PRO A 94 2.35 -16.59 -2.88
N ASN A 95 1.10 -16.70 -3.34
CA ASN A 95 0.68 -17.63 -4.38
C ASN A 95 1.05 -17.12 -5.77
N ARG A 96 1.13 -15.80 -5.95
CA ARG A 96 1.48 -15.16 -7.22
C ARG A 96 2.98 -14.92 -7.40
N TRP A 97 3.78 -15.15 -6.35
CA TRP A 97 5.21 -14.82 -6.26
C TRP A 97 5.47 -13.39 -6.70
N ALA A 98 4.84 -12.43 -6.02
CA ALA A 98 4.96 -11.03 -6.35
C ALA A 98 4.88 -10.14 -5.12
N GLN A 99 5.34 -8.90 -5.29
CA GLN A 99 5.14 -7.81 -4.35
C GLN A 99 4.28 -6.75 -5.01
N ALA A 100 3.40 -6.11 -4.25
CA ALA A 100 2.54 -5.07 -4.76
C ALA A 100 2.62 -3.80 -3.92
N VAL A 101 2.54 -2.67 -4.60
CA VAL A 101 2.41 -1.34 -4.02
C VAL A 101 1.10 -0.75 -4.54
N LEU A 102 0.14 -0.58 -3.64
CA LEU A 102 -1.17 -0.01 -3.94
C LEU A 102 -1.23 1.38 -3.32
N SER A 103 -1.37 2.41 -4.14
CA SER A 103 -1.40 3.81 -3.72
C SER A 103 -2.74 4.46 -4.00
N VAL A 104 -3.41 4.93 -2.95
CA VAL A 104 -4.67 5.66 -3.04
C VAL A 104 -4.37 7.15 -3.09
N HIS A 105 -4.74 7.78 -4.19
CA HIS A 105 -4.64 9.22 -4.39
C HIS A 105 -6.02 9.87 -4.29
N THR A 106 -6.14 10.88 -3.44
CA THR A 106 -7.38 11.64 -3.20
C THR A 106 -7.06 13.13 -3.29
N GLY A 107 -6.90 13.62 -4.53
CA GLY A 107 -6.58 15.01 -4.80
C GLY A 107 -7.81 15.92 -4.77
N PRO A 108 -7.62 17.24 -4.61
CA PRO A 108 -8.70 18.18 -4.87
C PRO A 108 -9.02 18.21 -6.36
N PRO A 109 -10.32 18.37 -6.72
CA PRO A 109 -10.75 18.29 -8.09
C PRO A 109 -10.06 19.30 -9.01
N GLY A 110 -9.67 18.88 -10.22
CA GLY A 110 -9.10 19.72 -11.26
C GLY A 110 -7.62 20.09 -11.12
N THR A 111 -6.84 19.37 -10.30
CA THR A 111 -5.41 19.70 -10.11
C THR A 111 -4.54 19.41 -11.34
N LYS A 112 -4.97 18.52 -12.24
CA LYS A 112 -4.34 18.31 -13.57
C LYS A 112 -5.41 18.01 -14.64
N PRO A 113 -5.42 18.76 -15.77
CA PRO A 113 -6.31 18.45 -16.89
C PRO A 113 -6.06 17.02 -17.41
N GLY A 114 -7.12 16.21 -17.48
CA GLY A 114 -7.07 14.84 -18.02
C GLY A 114 -6.52 13.76 -17.08
N SER A 115 -6.29 14.07 -15.79
CA SER A 115 -6.06 13.05 -14.76
C SER A 115 -7.28 12.94 -13.86
N PRO A 116 -7.78 11.73 -13.56
CA PRO A 116 -8.80 11.58 -12.53
C PRO A 116 -8.26 12.15 -11.22
N ASP A 117 -9.10 12.94 -10.55
CA ASP A 117 -8.76 13.64 -9.31
C ASP A 117 -8.51 12.66 -8.18
N GLU A 118 -9.10 11.47 -8.28
CA GLU A 118 -9.00 10.39 -7.32
C GLU A 118 -8.78 9.07 -8.06
N PHE A 119 -7.73 8.36 -7.68
CA PHE A 119 -7.34 7.13 -8.37
C PHE A 119 -6.55 6.21 -7.47
N LEU A 120 -6.63 4.93 -7.78
CA LEU A 120 -5.79 3.89 -7.24
C LEU A 120 -4.69 3.58 -8.25
N GLU A 121 -3.44 3.67 -7.82
CA GLU A 121 -2.29 3.17 -8.57
C GLU A 121 -1.92 1.78 -8.04
N ILE A 122 -1.85 0.80 -8.93
CA ILE A 122 -1.51 -0.59 -8.59
C ILE A 122 -0.21 -0.92 -9.31
N ASN A 123 0.84 -1.18 -8.56
CA ASN A 123 2.13 -1.61 -9.09
C ASN A 123 2.46 -3.00 -8.54
N VAL A 124 2.47 -4.02 -9.39
CA VAL A 124 2.84 -5.39 -9.03
C VAL A 124 4.17 -5.75 -9.69
N THR A 125 5.13 -6.19 -8.88
CA THR A 125 6.47 -6.58 -9.32
C THR A 125 6.68 -8.07 -9.03
N PRO A 126 7.02 -8.87 -10.03
CA PRO A 126 7.19 -10.31 -9.84
C PRO A 126 8.47 -10.65 -9.09
N PHE A 127 8.46 -11.80 -8.44
CA PHE A 127 9.61 -12.44 -7.85
C PHE A 127 9.91 -13.76 -8.60
N PRO A 128 11.15 -13.96 -9.07
CA PRO A 128 12.25 -13.00 -9.08
C PRO A 128 12.04 -11.87 -10.10
N ALA A 129 12.70 -10.74 -9.91
CA ALA A 129 12.56 -9.59 -10.82
C ALA A 129 12.96 -9.98 -12.26
N PRO A 130 12.28 -9.45 -13.30
CA PRO A 130 12.56 -9.82 -14.69
C PRO A 130 14.01 -9.47 -15.07
N GLY A 131 14.68 -10.36 -15.80
CA GLY A 131 16.09 -10.20 -16.19
C GLY A 131 17.13 -10.42 -15.09
N SER A 132 16.71 -10.67 -13.84
CA SER A 132 17.62 -11.00 -12.74
C SER A 132 18.29 -12.37 -12.92
N ALA A 133 19.39 -12.61 -12.20
CA ALA A 133 20.05 -13.92 -12.18
C ALA A 133 19.09 -15.04 -11.73
N MET A 134 18.24 -14.76 -10.73
CA MET A 134 17.22 -15.72 -10.28
C MET A 134 16.15 -16.00 -11.34
N ALA A 135 15.77 -15.01 -12.16
CA ALA A 135 14.86 -15.22 -13.28
C ALA A 135 15.46 -16.14 -14.35
N LYS A 136 16.77 -16.03 -14.60
CA LYS A 136 17.49 -16.97 -15.50
C LYS A 136 17.52 -18.38 -14.93
N MET A 137 17.89 -18.53 -13.65
CA MET A 137 17.88 -19.84 -12.97
C MET A 137 16.50 -20.51 -13.04
N LEU A 138 15.44 -19.73 -12.90
CA LEU A 138 14.07 -20.20 -13.01
C LEU A 138 13.74 -20.71 -14.42
N ALA A 139 14.13 -19.97 -15.46
CA ALA A 139 13.98 -20.37 -16.85
C ALA A 139 14.82 -21.61 -17.21
N GLU A 140 15.95 -21.81 -16.52
CA GLU A 140 16.82 -22.99 -16.63
C GLU A 140 16.31 -24.20 -15.82
N GLY A 141 15.12 -24.11 -15.21
CA GLY A 141 14.47 -25.22 -14.50
C GLY A 141 14.86 -25.35 -13.02
N GLN A 142 15.56 -24.38 -12.43
CA GLN A 142 15.95 -24.40 -11.02
C GLN A 142 14.86 -23.83 -10.09
N SER A 143 13.60 -24.19 -10.33
CA SER A 143 12.43 -23.64 -9.63
C SER A 143 12.49 -23.85 -8.11
N GLY A 144 12.98 -25.01 -7.65
CA GLY A 144 13.09 -25.31 -6.22
C GLY A 144 14.00 -24.35 -5.45
N PHE A 145 15.12 -23.90 -6.04
CA PHE A 145 15.98 -22.92 -5.38
C PHE A 145 15.29 -21.55 -5.28
N VAL A 146 14.67 -21.11 -6.38
CA VAL A 146 13.99 -19.81 -6.44
C VAL A 146 12.78 -19.77 -5.49
N GLU A 147 12.06 -20.88 -5.36
CA GLU A 147 10.99 -21.04 -4.37
C GLU A 147 11.49 -20.85 -2.93
N GLN A 148 12.65 -21.42 -2.59
CA GLN A 148 13.24 -21.23 -1.26
C GLN A 148 13.64 -19.76 -1.03
N GLN A 149 14.17 -19.08 -2.04
CA GLN A 149 14.45 -17.64 -1.94
C GLN A 149 13.16 -16.83 -1.76
N TRP A 150 12.07 -17.23 -2.42
CA TRP A 150 10.78 -16.60 -2.22
C TRP A 150 10.26 -16.77 -0.79
N LYS A 151 10.36 -17.97 -0.22
CA LYS A 151 10.00 -18.23 1.19
C LYS A 151 10.80 -17.37 2.15
N VAL A 152 12.12 -17.24 1.93
CA VAL A 152 12.97 -16.34 2.73
C VAL A 152 12.52 -14.88 2.61
N GLU A 153 12.16 -14.43 1.41
CA GLU A 153 11.65 -13.07 1.22
C GLU A 153 10.30 -12.87 1.93
N LEU A 154 9.41 -13.85 1.91
CA LEU A 154 8.16 -13.83 2.67
C LEU A 154 8.39 -13.77 4.19
N GLU A 155 9.44 -14.40 4.71
CA GLU A 155 9.77 -14.40 6.15
C GLU A 155 10.41 -13.08 6.61
N ARG A 156 11.15 -12.40 5.72
CA ARG A 156 11.79 -11.11 6.02
C ARG A 156 10.79 -10.00 6.28
N HIS A 157 9.61 -10.05 5.65
CA HIS A 157 8.58 -9.04 5.78
C HIS A 157 7.41 -9.60 6.57
N GLN A 158 7.47 -9.43 7.90
CA GLN A 158 6.37 -9.89 8.74
C GLN A 158 5.08 -9.13 8.42
N PRO A 159 3.96 -9.84 8.24
CA PRO A 159 2.69 -9.21 7.92
C PRO A 159 2.21 -8.34 9.09
N LEU A 160 1.68 -7.19 8.75
CA LEU A 160 0.89 -6.33 9.62
C LEU A 160 -0.52 -6.88 9.77
N GLY A 161 -1.11 -6.68 10.95
CA GLY A 161 -2.52 -6.98 11.17
C GLY A 161 -3.42 -5.98 10.44
N GLU A 162 -4.53 -6.45 9.89
CA GLU A 162 -5.51 -5.58 9.20
C GLU A 162 -6.34 -4.74 10.20
N ASN A 163 -6.44 -5.18 11.45
CA ASN A 163 -7.17 -4.51 12.54
C ASN A 163 -6.31 -3.47 13.28
N PHE A 164 -5.58 -2.65 12.53
CA PHE A 164 -4.72 -1.59 13.08
C PHE A 164 -5.48 -0.36 13.61
N ARG A 165 -4.87 0.38 14.53
CA ARG A 165 -5.38 1.69 14.99
C ARG A 165 -5.33 2.68 13.84
N ASP A 166 -6.42 3.37 13.57
CA ASP A 166 -6.48 4.30 12.44
C ASP A 166 -5.50 5.48 12.61
N SER A 167 -5.08 6.08 11.49
CA SER A 167 -4.15 7.22 11.50
C SER A 167 -4.69 8.39 12.31
N SER A 168 -6.01 8.62 12.27
CA SER A 168 -6.67 9.68 13.04
C SER A 168 -6.49 9.49 14.55
N GLU A 169 -6.73 8.29 15.07
CA GLU A 169 -6.58 7.97 16.49
C GLU A 169 -5.14 8.12 16.98
N VAL A 170 -4.18 7.64 16.18
CA VAL A 170 -2.75 7.69 16.49
C VAL A 170 -2.28 9.13 16.56
N PHE A 171 -2.67 9.93 15.57
CA PHE A 171 -2.23 11.31 15.45
C PHE A 171 -2.84 12.19 16.55
N GLN A 172 -4.13 12.00 16.84
CA GLN A 172 -4.83 12.70 17.92
C GLN A 172 -4.24 12.37 19.30
N ALA A 173 -3.82 11.13 19.53
CA ALA A 173 -3.10 10.77 20.76
C ALA A 173 -1.79 11.55 20.90
N TRP A 174 -0.98 11.65 19.84
CA TRP A 174 0.26 12.42 19.89
C TRP A 174 0.05 13.93 20.03
N VAL A 175 -0.98 14.49 19.39
CA VAL A 175 -1.38 15.90 19.60
C VAL A 175 -1.76 16.12 21.06
N GLY A 176 -2.51 15.21 21.67
CA GLY A 176 -2.81 15.21 23.11
C GLY A 176 -1.56 15.16 24.00
N ASP A 177 -0.52 14.43 23.56
CA ASP A 177 0.80 14.35 24.21
C ASP A 177 1.74 15.53 23.87
N GLY A 178 1.20 16.61 23.29
CA GLY A 178 1.92 17.85 23.02
C GLY A 178 2.69 17.90 21.69
N LEU A 179 2.40 17.00 20.73
CA LEU A 179 2.88 17.16 19.36
C LEU A 179 2.26 18.41 18.74
N SER A 180 3.08 19.39 18.37
CA SER A 180 2.63 20.58 17.64
C SER A 180 2.81 20.40 16.14
N LEU A 181 1.71 20.51 15.39
CA LEU A 181 1.73 20.42 13.93
C LEU A 181 2.45 21.59 13.27
N ALA A 182 2.43 22.76 13.91
CA ALA A 182 3.14 23.94 13.45
C ALA A 182 4.67 23.76 13.45
N THR A 183 5.20 22.77 14.18
CA THR A 183 6.63 22.47 14.23
C THR A 183 7.02 21.28 13.36
N LEU A 184 6.07 20.65 12.67
CA LEU A 184 6.34 19.55 11.76
C LEU A 184 6.73 20.09 10.39
N GLY A 185 7.79 19.54 9.82
CA GLY A 185 8.22 19.85 8.46
C GLY A 185 7.19 19.37 7.43
N PRO A 186 7.16 19.98 6.23
CA PRO A 186 6.25 19.58 5.16
C PRO A 186 6.48 18.15 4.65
N GLY A 187 7.65 17.57 4.97
CA GLY A 187 8.01 16.22 4.59
C GLY A 187 7.53 15.12 5.53
N VAL A 188 6.91 15.47 6.66
CA VAL A 188 6.53 14.49 7.69
C VAL A 188 5.60 13.41 7.14
N ARG A 189 5.85 12.16 7.58
CA ARG A 189 5.10 10.97 7.18
C ARG A 189 4.73 10.12 8.38
N LEU A 190 3.60 9.44 8.25
CA LEU A 190 3.13 8.43 9.17
C LEU A 190 3.29 7.06 8.52
N GLU A 191 3.98 6.15 9.20
CA GLU A 191 4.35 4.84 8.67
C GLU A 191 3.94 3.73 9.65
N GLY A 192 3.20 2.74 9.16
CA GLY A 192 2.94 1.49 9.85
C GLY A 192 3.89 0.41 9.36
N MET A 193 4.67 -0.19 10.26
CA MET A 193 5.67 -1.20 9.91
C MET A 193 5.96 -2.18 11.05
N THR A 194 6.52 -3.33 10.71
CA THR A 194 7.10 -4.26 11.69
C THR A 194 8.55 -3.92 11.99
N LEU A 195 8.94 -4.01 13.27
CA LEU A 195 10.32 -3.79 13.71
C LEU A 195 11.17 -5.05 13.53
N PRO A 196 12.51 -4.92 13.38
CA PRO A 196 13.40 -6.08 13.18
C PRO A 196 13.35 -7.14 14.29
N LEU A 197 12.99 -6.76 15.53
CA LEU A 197 12.88 -7.67 16.68
C LEU A 197 11.43 -8.09 16.97
N GLY A 198 10.52 -7.85 16.03
CA GLY A 198 9.09 -8.09 16.18
C GLY A 198 8.34 -6.89 16.77
N GLY A 199 7.01 -6.95 16.66
CA GLY A 199 6.12 -5.84 17.04
C GLY A 199 5.85 -4.88 15.89
N ALA A 200 4.57 -4.53 15.72
CA ALA A 200 4.13 -3.56 14.73
C ALA A 200 3.92 -2.20 15.39
N VAL A 201 4.43 -1.15 14.75
CA VAL A 201 4.30 0.23 15.24
C VAL A 201 3.79 1.17 14.16
N TRP A 202 3.09 2.20 14.61
CA TRP A 202 3.01 3.47 13.90
C TRP A 202 4.22 4.32 14.25
N ARG A 203 4.85 4.93 13.24
CA ARG A 203 6.02 5.79 13.37
C ARG A 203 5.77 7.10 12.65
N LEU A 204 6.04 8.22 13.32
CA LEU A 204 6.12 9.54 12.71
C LEU A 204 7.58 9.82 12.33
N SER A 205 7.84 10.06 11.04
CA SER A 205 9.17 10.36 10.51
C SER A 205 9.19 11.74 9.86
N ASP A 206 10.31 12.46 9.96
CA ASP A 206 10.57 13.66 9.16
C ASP A 206 11.80 13.42 8.26
N PRO A 207 11.61 13.01 6.99
CA PRO A 207 12.69 12.77 6.05
C PRO A 207 13.57 14.00 5.82
N SER A 208 13.04 15.22 6.01
CA SER A 208 13.76 16.47 5.78
C SER A 208 14.70 16.83 6.92
N ALA A 209 14.45 16.30 8.13
CA ALA A 209 15.28 16.49 9.31
C ALA A 209 16.36 15.40 9.51
N GLY A 210 16.58 14.53 8.50
CA GLY A 210 17.41 13.33 8.58
C GLY A 210 16.64 12.11 9.14
N LYS A 211 17.33 11.00 9.45
CA LYS A 211 16.71 9.78 10.01
C LYS A 211 16.34 9.96 11.51
N LYS A 212 15.49 10.93 11.85
CA LYS A 212 14.94 11.06 13.20
C LYS A 212 13.50 10.57 13.24
N ASN A 213 13.28 9.50 14.00
CA ASN A 213 11.94 9.09 14.40
C ASN A 213 11.45 10.10 15.43
N LEU A 214 10.30 10.72 15.19
CA LEU A 214 9.75 11.76 16.06
C LEU A 214 8.89 11.17 17.17
N ARG A 215 8.08 10.17 16.83
CA ARG A 215 7.16 9.46 17.73
C ARG A 215 6.93 8.05 17.24
N GLU A 216 6.61 7.15 18.17
CA GLU A 216 6.14 5.80 17.89
C GLU A 216 4.90 5.50 18.75
N ALA A 217 4.01 4.65 18.25
CA ALA A 217 2.83 4.16 18.93
C ALA A 217 2.55 2.70 18.51
N PRO A 218 1.84 1.91 19.33
CA PRO A 218 1.38 0.58 18.92
C PRO A 218 0.56 0.65 17.62
N PHE A 219 0.78 -0.31 16.73
CA PHE A 219 0.03 -0.41 15.48
C PHE A 219 -1.40 -0.94 15.68
N VAL A 220 -1.63 -1.72 16.74
CA VAL A 220 -2.92 -2.27 17.18
C VAL A 220 -3.28 -1.69 18.54
#